data_AF-A0A2C9D1U9-F1
#
_entry.id   AF-A0A2C9D1U9-F1
#
_cell.length_a   1.000
_cell.length_b   1.000
_cell.length_c   1.000
_cell.angle_alpha   90.00
_cell.angle_beta   90.00
_cell.angle_gamma   90.00
#
_symmetry.space_group_name_H-M   'P 1'
#
loop_
_entity.id
_entity.type
_entity.pdbx_description
1 polymer ?
#
loop_
_entity_poly.entity_id
_entity_poly.type
_entity_poly.pdbx_seq_one_letter_code
_entity_poly.pdbx_strand_id
1 'polypeptide(L)'
;MNELETLLRREARAGNISHLSIAFRGGQFEAVYRGTDDPVYAIGRAPDICDAITKALRDGRKLSQPKPKKAARGRYSDVLG
;
A
#
# COMPACT_ATOMS: atom_id res chain seq x y z
N MET A 1 -0.04 17.15 13.21
CA MET A 1 -0.15 15.67 13.27
C MET A 1 0.66 15.13 12.11
N ASN A 2 1.64 14.25 12.35
CA ASN A 2 2.61 13.81 11.33
C ASN A 2 1.95 12.83 10.33
N GLU A 3 2.27 12.91 9.04
CA GLU A 3 1.62 12.10 8.00
C GLU A 3 1.79 10.60 8.25
N LEU A 4 3.01 10.18 8.61
CA LEU A 4 3.35 8.81 8.96
C LEU A 4 2.43 8.25 10.05
N GLU A 5 2.20 9.03 11.10
CA GLU A 5 1.33 8.64 12.21
C GLU A 5 -0.10 8.39 11.73
N THR A 6 -0.59 9.24 10.82
CA THR A 6 -1.94 9.11 10.26
C THR A 6 -2.08 7.83 9.44
N LEU A 7 -1.07 7.50 8.63
CA LEU A 7 -1.06 6.27 7.83
C LEU A 7 -0.97 5.02 8.73
N LEU A 8 -0.06 4.99 9.70
CA LEU A 8 0.09 3.86 10.60
C LEU A 8 -1.16 3.62 11.45
N ARG A 9 -1.74 4.67 12.03
CA ARG A 9 -2.98 4.55 12.82
C ARG A 9 -4.13 4.02 11.98
N ARG A 10 -4.21 4.42 10.70
CA ARG A 10 -5.25 3.96 9.78
C ARG A 10 -5.10 2.48 9.49
N GLU A 11 -3.91 2.03 9.07
CA GLU A 11 -3.68 0.62 8.75
C GLU A 11 -3.81 -0.27 10.01
N ALA A 12 -3.35 0.20 11.17
CA ALA A 12 -3.52 -0.50 12.44
C ALA A 12 -4.99 -0.62 12.85
N ARG A 13 -5.79 0.45 12.73
CA ARG A 13 -7.24 0.42 13.01
C ARG A 13 -8.00 -0.49 12.05
N ALA A 14 -7.54 -0.58 10.80
CA ALA A 14 -8.11 -1.49 9.82
C ALA A 14 -7.71 -2.95 10.03
N GLY A 15 -6.77 -3.26 10.95
CA GLY A 15 -6.19 -4.59 11.08
C GLY A 15 -5.40 -5.03 9.84
N ASN A 16 -4.93 -4.06 9.04
CA ASN A 16 -4.32 -4.28 7.74
C ASN A 16 -2.79 -4.11 7.79
N ILE A 17 -2.15 -4.53 8.88
CA ILE A 17 -0.70 -4.60 8.98
C ILE A 17 -0.33 -6.05 9.27
N SER A 18 0.15 -6.76 8.25
CA SER A 18 0.69 -8.12 8.42
C SER A 18 2.21 -8.10 8.59
N HIS A 19 2.89 -7.16 7.92
CA HIS A 19 4.34 -7.03 8.01
C HIS A 19 4.77 -5.57 7.86
N LEU A 20 5.69 -5.15 8.73
CA LEU A 20 6.45 -3.90 8.59
C LEU A 20 7.87 -4.14 9.11
N SER A 21 8.86 -4.06 8.23
CA SER A 21 10.29 -4.16 8.59
C SER A 21 11.10 -3.04 7.95
N ILE A 22 12.20 -2.68 8.58
CA ILE A 22 13.06 -1.57 8.16
C ILE A 22 14.51 -2.02 8.26
N ALA A 23 15.29 -1.73 7.23
CA ALA A 23 16.73 -1.94 7.22
C ALA A 23 17.44 -0.67 6.74
N PHE A 24 18.69 -0.47 7.19
CA PHE A 24 19.56 0.57 6.66
C PHE A 24 20.66 -0.08 5.82
N ARG A 25 20.72 0.23 4.53
CA ARG A 25 21.68 -0.37 3.58
C ARG A 25 22.10 0.66 2.54
N GLY A 26 23.40 0.74 2.27
CA GLY A 26 23.93 1.62 1.21
C GLY A 26 23.62 3.11 1.41
N GLY A 27 23.53 3.58 2.66
CA GLY A 27 23.25 4.98 2.97
C GLY A 27 21.76 5.37 2.90
N GLN A 28 20.85 4.41 2.77
CA GLN A 28 19.41 4.66 2.75
C GLN A 28 18.67 3.68 3.66
N PHE A 29 17.52 4.13 4.18
CA PHE A 29 16.52 3.26 4.80
C PHE A 29 15.68 2.60 3.72
N GLU A 30 15.46 1.29 3.88
CA GLU A 30 14.55 0.47 3.10
C GLU A 30 13.48 -0.07 4.04
N ALA A 31 12.25 0.42 3.87
CA ALA A 31 11.07 -0.05 4.60
C ALA A 31 10.28 -1.01 3.72
N VAL A 32 9.88 -2.14 4.27
CA VAL A 32 9.06 -3.14 3.62
C VAL A 32 7.74 -3.24 4.36
N TYR A 33 6.64 -3.05 3.64
CA TYR A 33 5.28 -3.11 4.18
C TYR A 33 4.44 -4.14 3.43
N ARG A 34 3.56 -4.82 4.14
CA ARG A 34 2.50 -5.65 3.57
C ARG A 34 1.24 -5.56 4.42
N GLY A 35 0.11 -5.27 3.77
CA GLY A 35 -1.21 -5.43 4.37
C GLY A 35 -1.61 -6.88 4.55
N THR A 36 -2.72 -7.13 5.23
CA THR A 36 -3.22 -8.50 5.46
C THR A 36 -3.71 -9.12 4.16
N ASP A 37 -4.38 -8.32 3.32
CA ASP A 37 -4.94 -8.75 2.04
C ASP A 37 -4.03 -8.45 0.84
N ASP A 38 -2.82 -7.92 1.09
CA ASP A 38 -1.90 -7.54 0.03
C ASP A 38 -1.22 -8.77 -0.58
N PRO A 39 -1.26 -8.94 -1.92
CA PRO A 39 -0.62 -10.06 -2.60
C PRO A 39 0.91 -9.94 -2.66
N VAL A 40 1.45 -8.73 -2.44
CA VAL A 40 2.87 -8.43 -2.60
C VAL A 40 3.33 -7.43 -1.54
N TYR A 41 4.64 -7.43 -1.27
CA TYR A 41 5.28 -6.43 -0.40
C TYR A 41 5.49 -5.12 -1.15
N ALA A 42 5.22 -4.00 -0.49
CA ALA A 42 5.60 -2.68 -0.94
C ALA A 42 6.93 -2.26 -0.29
N ILE A 43 7.80 -1.62 -1.08
CA ILE A 43 9.15 -1.24 -0.63
C ILE A 43 9.31 0.27 -0.80
N GLY A 44 9.61 0.97 0.28
CA GLY A 44 9.94 2.38 0.29
C GLY A 44 11.41 2.59 0.61
N ARG A 45 12.12 3.36 -0.23
CA ARG A 45 13.52 3.75 0.01
C ARG A 45 13.66 5.26 0.16
N ALA A 46 14.34 5.68 1.22
CA ALA A 46 14.66 7.09 1.46
C ALA A 46 15.86 7.25 2.42
N PRO A 47 16.59 8.38 2.38
CA PRO A 47 17.62 8.70 3.37
C PRO A 47 17.08 8.91 4.79
N ASP A 48 15.82 9.31 4.91
CA ASP A 48 15.10 9.43 6.18
C ASP A 48 14.21 8.21 6.43
N ILE A 49 14.18 7.75 7.68
CA ILE A 49 13.42 6.56 8.08
C ILE A 49 11.90 6.77 7.96
N CYS A 50 11.40 7.95 8.32
CA CYS A 50 9.97 8.24 8.27
C CYS A 50 9.49 8.32 6.82
N ASP A 51 10.29 8.89 5.94
CA ASP A 51 10.01 8.95 4.50
C ASP A 51 10.01 7.56 3.86
N ALA A 52 10.95 6.68 4.26
CA ALA A 52 11.00 5.31 3.74
C ALA A 52 9.72 4.54 4.11
N ILE A 53 9.29 4.62 5.37
CA ILE A 53 8.05 3.97 5.84
C ILE A 53 6.82 4.58 5.13
N THR A 54 6.77 5.91 5.02
CA THR A 54 5.65 6.61 4.37
C THR A 54 5.52 6.18 2.91
N LYS A 55 6.63 6.05 2.18
CA LYS A 55 6.62 5.51 0.80
C LYS A 55 6.12 4.07 0.75
N ALA A 56 6.61 3.19 1.62
CA ALA A 56 6.19 1.78 1.65
C ALA A 56 4.68 1.64 1.89
N LEU A 57 4.13 2.39 2.84
CA LEU A 57 2.69 2.41 3.14
C LEU A 57 1.86 2.95 1.97
N ARG A 58 2.30 4.05 1.35
CA ARG A 58 1.62 4.65 0.18
C ARG A 58 1.60 3.71 -1.02
N ASP A 59 2.71 3.02 -1.29
CA ASP A 59 2.80 2.09 -2.41
C ASP A 59 2.04 0.80 -2.15
N GLY A 60 2.04 0.29 -0.91
CA GLY A 60 1.18 -0.83 -0.50
C GLY A 60 -0.28 -0.54 -0.79
N ARG A 61 -0.75 0.65 -0.41
CA ARG A 61 -2.13 1.08 -0.68
C ARG A 61 -2.50 1.10 -2.17
N LYS A 62 -1.58 1.45 -3.07
CA LYS A 62 -1.85 1.40 -4.52
C LYS A 62 -2.07 -0.03 -5.02
N LEU A 63 -1.48 -1.01 -4.32
CA LEU A 63 -1.58 -2.43 -4.62
C LEU A 63 -2.84 -3.04 -3.98
N SER A 64 -3.23 -2.58 -2.79
CA SER A 64 -4.46 -3.02 -2.09
C SER A 64 -5.74 -2.47 -2.68
N GLN A 65 -5.69 -1.31 -3.36
CA GLN A 65 -6.90 -0.78 -3.98
C GLN A 65 -7.38 -1.78 -5.04
N PRO A 66 -8.58 -2.38 -4.89
CA PRO A 66 -9.16 -3.12 -5.98
C PRO A 66 -9.22 -2.13 -7.14
N LYS A 67 -8.51 -2.42 -8.23
CA LYS A 67 -8.70 -1.68 -9.49
C LYS A 67 -10.21 -1.55 -9.64
N PRO A 68 -10.77 -0.34 -9.79
CA PRO A 68 -12.18 -0.25 -10.10
C PRO A 68 -12.37 -1.13 -11.33
N LYS A 69 -13.06 -2.27 -11.16
CA LYS A 69 -13.61 -2.99 -12.29
C LYS A 69 -14.44 -1.90 -12.94
N LYS A 70 -13.95 -1.31 -14.04
CA LYS A 70 -14.80 -0.56 -14.94
C LYS A 70 -16.00 -1.47 -15.08
N ALA A 71 -17.13 -1.07 -14.54
CA ALA A 71 -18.35 -1.78 -14.74
C ALA A 71 -18.45 -1.87 -16.26
N ALA A 72 -18.23 -3.08 -16.81
CA ALA A 72 -18.54 -3.38 -18.19
C ALA A 72 -20.06 -3.43 -18.27
N ARG A 73 -20.71 -2.30 -17.93
CA ARG A 73 -22.13 -2.08 -18.07
C ARG A 73 -22.28 -1.50 -19.46
N GLY A 74 -22.61 -2.37 -20.41
CA GLY A 74 -23.03 -1.98 -21.76
C GLY A 74 -22.09 -2.38 -22.91
N ARG A 75 -21.63 -3.64 -23.00
CA ARG A 75 -21.15 -4.22 -24.27
C ARG A 75 -21.78 -5.56 -24.66
N TYR A 76 -22.76 -6.03 -23.90
CA TYR A 76 -23.49 -7.27 -24.19
C TYR A 76 -25.02 -7.11 -24.10
N SER A 77 -25.53 -5.87 -24.03
CA SER A 77 -26.99 -5.63 -24.15
C SER A 77 -27.50 -6.05 -25.53
N ASP A 78 -26.65 -6.02 -26.56
CA ASP A 78 -27.01 -6.40 -27.92
C ASP A 78 -26.92 -7.92 -28.18
N VAL A 79 -26.38 -8.69 -27.23
CA VAL A 79 -26.16 -10.15 -27.40
C VAL A 79 -27.22 -11.00 -26.69
N LEU A 80 -27.98 -10.42 -25.74
CA LEU A 80 -28.88 -11.21 -24.89
C LEU A 80 -30.38 -11.00 -25.09
N GLY A 81 -30.82 -10.10 -25.97
CA GLY A 81 -32.25 -9.97 -26.32
C GLY A 81 -33.12 -9.34 -25.22
#